data_AF-A0A0W1JL14-F1
#
_entry.id   AF-A0A0W1JL14-F1
#
_cell.length_a   1.000
_cell.length_b   1.000
_cell.length_c   1.000
_cell.angle_alpha   90.00
_cell.angle_beta   90.00
_cell.angle_gamma   90.00
#
_symmetry.space_group_name_H-M   'P 1'
#
loop_
_entity.id
_entity.type
_entity.pdbx_description
1 polymer ?
#
loop_
_entity_poly.entity_id
_entity_poly.type
_entity_poly.pdbx_seq_one_letter_code
_entity_poly.pdbx_strand_id
1 'polypeptide(L)'
;METILLELMVLTLIIHLIDTLSYSVRLNSVKSGQFALSFSLFNLFVLVSRTANMFQAPLIGWIIGESLAAGIDPIDDIRRVIFAATLGTLLGILLIPTFLRLFEVAVKRLETTGSVPLLVIEALQISNVKRMLKRAARPNKTMLERLRYREIPKRLLLINSLVTGIYTVGVLAANYSALLVAEQYRIAAVGSSGMINGLATILLTLFIDPKSAVITDQALRGDRPYGDVKALVILLIASKLVGTLLGQVIFLPAARIIASFYGG
;
A
#
# COMPACT_ATOMS: atom_id res chain seq x y z
N MET A 1 -8.50 -13.37 -21.25
CA MET A 1 -8.33 -13.52 -19.79
C MET A 1 -6.89 -13.25 -19.34
N GLU A 2 -5.87 -13.88 -19.94
CA GLU A 2 -4.46 -13.72 -19.51
C GLU A 2 -3.95 -12.27 -19.51
N THR A 3 -4.26 -11.48 -20.54
CA THR A 3 -3.86 -10.06 -20.61
C THR A 3 -4.42 -9.24 -19.45
N ILE A 4 -5.70 -9.42 -19.13
CA ILE A 4 -6.40 -8.72 -18.05
C ILE A 4 -5.82 -9.12 -16.69
N LEU A 5 -5.50 -10.41 -16.51
CA LEU A 5 -4.83 -10.90 -15.30
C LEU A 5 -3.45 -10.26 -15.14
N LEU A 6 -2.66 -10.19 -16.21
CA LEU A 6 -1.34 -9.55 -16.19
C LEU A 6 -1.45 -8.06 -15.85
N GLU A 7 -2.38 -7.34 -16.48
CA GLU A 7 -2.67 -5.93 -16.19
C GLU A 7 -3.05 -5.72 -14.72
N LEU A 8 -3.94 -6.57 -14.20
CA LEU A 8 -4.32 -6.55 -12.79
C LEU A 8 -3.12 -6.80 -11.87
N MET A 9 -2.30 -7.82 -12.15
CA MET A 9 -1.09 -8.11 -11.37
C MET A 9 -0.08 -6.96 -11.39
N VAL A 10 0.16 -6.33 -12.55
CA VAL A 10 1.06 -5.18 -12.69
C VAL A 10 0.51 -3.99 -11.90
N LEU A 11 -0.79 -3.72 -12.00
CA LEU A 11 -1.44 -2.64 -11.28
C LEU A 11 -1.35 -2.86 -9.76
N THR A 12 -1.63 -4.08 -9.28
CA THR A 12 -1.49 -4.46 -7.87
C THR A 12 -0.05 -4.32 -7.38
N LEU A 13 0.93 -4.73 -8.19
CA LEU A 13 2.34 -4.57 -7.88
C LEU A 13 2.72 -3.10 -7.73
N ILE A 14 2.33 -2.24 -8.67
CA ILE A 14 2.65 -0.80 -8.66
C ILE A 14 2.03 -0.13 -7.42
N ILE A 15 0.76 -0.45 -7.12
CA ILE A 15 0.07 0.10 -5.95
C ILE A 15 0.80 -0.26 -4.65
N HIS A 16 1.09 -1.55 -4.45
CA HIS A 16 1.76 -1.98 -3.23
C HIS A 16 3.20 -1.45 -3.13
N LEU A 17 3.87 -1.24 -4.27
CA LEU A 17 5.16 -0.55 -4.33
C LEU A 17 5.04 0.90 -3.85
N ILE A 18 4.13 1.68 -4.43
CA ILE A 18 3.93 3.10 -4.06
C ILE A 18 3.54 3.21 -2.58
N ASP A 19 2.57 2.40 -2.14
CA ASP A 19 2.12 2.38 -0.75
C ASP A 19 3.25 2.04 0.22
N THR A 20 4.17 1.16 -0.16
CA THR A 20 5.33 0.81 0.68
C THR A 20 6.33 1.95 0.77
N LEU A 21 6.66 2.57 -0.36
CA LEU A 21 7.53 3.76 -0.39
C LEU A 21 6.93 4.91 0.45
N SER A 22 5.61 5.01 0.46
CA SER A 22 4.84 6.02 1.20
C SER A 22 5.18 6.04 2.70
N TYR A 23 5.40 4.88 3.34
CA TYR A 23 5.79 4.81 4.76
C TYR A 23 7.11 5.54 5.05
N SER A 24 8.03 5.51 4.09
CA SER A 24 9.37 6.07 4.24
C SER A 24 9.41 7.60 4.20
N VAL A 25 8.36 8.27 3.70
CA VAL A 25 8.30 9.74 3.63
C VAL A 25 8.49 10.39 5.01
N ARG A 26 7.97 9.76 6.07
CA ARG A 26 8.13 10.24 7.46
C ARG A 26 9.61 10.36 7.89
N LEU A 27 10.49 9.51 7.34
CA LEU A 27 11.92 9.59 7.61
C LEU A 27 12.55 10.83 7.02
N ASN A 28 12.07 11.25 5.85
CA ASN A 28 12.59 12.42 5.17
C ASN A 28 12.06 13.70 5.83
N SER A 29 10.76 13.74 6.12
CA SER A 29 10.12 14.91 6.74
C SER A 29 10.73 15.29 8.09
N VAL A 30 11.06 14.32 8.93
CA VAL A 30 11.72 14.58 10.23
C VAL A 30 13.17 15.03 10.02
N LYS A 31 13.88 14.45 9.05
CA LYS A 31 15.29 14.77 8.79
C LYS A 31 15.46 16.16 8.17
N SER A 32 14.55 16.56 7.27
CA SER A 32 14.60 17.85 6.58
C SER A 32 13.91 18.97 7.35
N GLY A 33 13.03 18.66 8.30
CA GLY A 33 12.15 19.62 8.97
C GLY A 33 10.99 20.12 8.09
N GLN A 34 10.96 19.73 6.81
CA GLN A 34 9.99 20.18 5.81
C GLN A 34 8.75 19.26 5.80
N PHE A 35 8.05 19.17 6.93
CA PHE A 35 6.93 18.25 7.10
C PHE A 35 5.78 18.53 6.12
N ALA A 36 5.33 19.78 6.04
CA ALA A 36 4.19 20.16 5.18
C ALA A 36 4.46 19.88 3.69
N LEU A 37 5.63 20.26 3.18
CA LEU A 37 6.01 20.03 1.79
C LEU A 37 6.14 18.53 1.47
N SER A 38 6.75 17.77 2.37
CA SER A 38 6.84 16.31 2.26
C SER A 38 5.46 15.67 2.25
N PHE A 39 4.56 16.11 3.12
CA PHE A 39 3.20 15.57 3.19
C PHE A 39 2.38 15.92 1.93
N SER A 40 2.52 17.13 1.40
CA SER A 40 1.85 17.54 0.15
C SER A 40 2.30 16.70 -1.05
N LEU A 41 3.62 16.50 -1.23
CA LEU A 41 4.13 15.63 -2.30
C LEU A 41 3.68 14.17 -2.13
N PHE A 42 3.68 13.68 -0.89
CA PHE A 42 3.21 12.34 -0.57
C PHE A 42 1.75 12.13 -0.93
N ASN A 43 0.86 13.06 -0.59
CA ASN A 43 -0.57 12.93 -0.85
C ASN A 43 -0.87 12.80 -2.35
N LEU A 44 -0.06 13.42 -3.21
CA LEU A 44 -0.20 13.25 -4.66
C LEU A 44 0.22 11.85 -5.12
N PHE A 45 1.35 11.32 -4.63
CA PHE A 45 1.75 9.95 -4.95
C PHE A 45 0.71 8.93 -4.49
N VAL A 46 0.18 9.10 -3.28
CA VAL A 46 -0.87 8.24 -2.73
C VAL A 46 -2.17 8.39 -3.50
N LEU A 47 -2.52 9.60 -3.96
CA LEU A 47 -3.69 9.80 -4.80
C LEU A 47 -3.60 8.96 -6.09
N VAL A 48 -2.46 8.95 -6.76
CA VAL A 48 -2.24 8.10 -7.95
C VAL A 48 -2.44 6.61 -7.61
N SER A 49 -1.89 6.14 -6.49
CA SER A 49 -2.10 4.76 -6.00
C SER A 49 -3.58 4.45 -5.71
N ARG A 50 -4.31 5.38 -5.08
CA ARG A 50 -5.74 5.22 -4.78
C ARG A 50 -6.60 5.21 -6.06
N THR A 51 -6.28 6.08 -7.01
CA THR A 51 -6.96 6.08 -8.32
C THR A 51 -6.69 4.77 -9.06
N ALA A 52 -5.46 4.28 -9.07
CA ALA A 52 -5.11 2.96 -9.62
C ALA A 52 -5.89 1.82 -8.96
N ASN A 53 -6.14 1.90 -7.64
CA ASN A 53 -6.94 0.89 -6.93
C ASN A 53 -8.40 0.88 -7.41
N MET A 54 -8.97 2.05 -7.71
CA MET A 54 -10.34 2.13 -8.26
C MET A 54 -10.43 1.46 -9.64
N PHE A 55 -9.38 1.55 -10.46
CA PHE A 55 -9.31 0.86 -11.74
C PHE A 55 -9.13 -0.67 -11.62
N GLN A 56 -8.67 -1.19 -10.48
CA GLN A 56 -8.60 -2.65 -10.28
C GLN A 56 -9.97 -3.31 -10.17
N ALA A 57 -10.96 -2.64 -9.57
CA ALA A 57 -12.26 -3.27 -9.30
C ALA A 57 -12.97 -3.76 -10.59
N PRO A 58 -13.03 -2.97 -11.69
CA PRO A 58 -13.53 -3.46 -12.97
C PRO A 58 -12.74 -4.65 -13.55
N LEU A 59 -11.40 -4.65 -13.44
CA LEU A 59 -10.57 -5.75 -13.95
C LEU A 59 -10.82 -7.06 -13.18
N ILE A 60 -10.95 -6.97 -11.85
CA ILE A 60 -11.30 -8.11 -11.00
C ILE A 60 -12.70 -8.60 -11.36
N GLY A 61 -13.68 -7.69 -11.48
CA GLY A 61 -15.05 -8.03 -11.87
C GLY A 61 -15.12 -8.70 -13.24
N TRP A 62 -14.30 -8.27 -14.20
CA TRP A 62 -14.19 -8.91 -15.50
C TRP A 62 -13.70 -10.36 -15.39
N ILE A 63 -12.61 -10.59 -14.65
CA ILE A 63 -12.07 -11.95 -14.45
C ILE A 63 -13.12 -12.85 -13.80
N ILE A 64 -13.76 -12.40 -12.72
CA ILE A 64 -14.81 -13.17 -12.05
C ILE A 64 -16.00 -13.44 -12.98
N GLY A 65 -16.43 -12.45 -13.77
CA GLY A 65 -17.54 -12.60 -14.72
C GLY A 65 -17.26 -13.64 -15.80
N GLU A 66 -16.07 -13.60 -16.40
CA GLU A 66 -15.63 -14.60 -17.37
C GLU A 66 -15.53 -16.00 -16.76
N SER A 67 -14.98 -16.11 -15.55
CA SER A 67 -14.89 -17.39 -14.83
C SER A 67 -16.26 -17.96 -14.50
N LEU A 68 -17.21 -17.10 -14.13
CA LEU A 68 -18.59 -17.49 -13.87
C LEU A 68 -19.29 -18.00 -15.13
N ALA A 69 -19.10 -17.32 -16.27
CA ALA A 69 -19.64 -17.74 -17.56
C ALA A 69 -19.03 -19.07 -18.05
N ALA A 70 -17.74 -19.29 -17.78
CA ALA A 70 -17.03 -20.51 -18.14
C ALA A 70 -17.22 -21.67 -17.13
N GLY A 71 -17.79 -21.41 -15.96
CA GLY A 71 -17.94 -22.40 -14.88
C GLY A 71 -16.60 -22.84 -14.26
N ILE A 72 -15.59 -21.96 -14.26
CA ILE A 72 -14.24 -22.23 -13.76
C ILE A 72 -14.02 -21.47 -12.45
N ASP A 73 -13.27 -22.05 -11.51
CA ASP A 73 -12.86 -21.36 -10.28
C ASP A 73 -11.56 -20.55 -10.50
N PRO A 74 -11.59 -19.21 -10.42
CA PRO A 74 -10.41 -18.35 -10.61
C PRO A 74 -9.51 -18.23 -9.37
N ILE A 75 -9.64 -19.12 -8.39
CA ILE A 75 -8.90 -19.05 -7.12
C ILE A 75 -7.39 -18.87 -7.31
N ASP A 76 -6.78 -19.59 -8.24
CA ASP A 76 -5.35 -19.53 -8.50
C ASP A 76 -4.93 -18.18 -9.10
N ASP A 77 -5.75 -17.64 -10.01
CA ASP A 77 -5.51 -16.33 -10.60
C ASP A 77 -5.61 -15.22 -9.56
N ILE A 78 -6.60 -15.28 -8.67
CA ILE A 78 -6.72 -14.33 -7.56
C ILE A 78 -5.55 -14.45 -6.57
N ARG A 79 -5.08 -15.67 -6.26
CA ARG A 79 -3.88 -15.88 -5.42
C ARG A 79 -2.63 -15.30 -6.06
N ARG A 80 -2.48 -15.38 -7.39
CA ARG A 80 -1.37 -14.74 -8.13
C ARG A 80 -1.43 -13.21 -8.02
N VAL A 81 -2.62 -12.61 -8.07
CA VAL A 81 -2.81 -11.17 -7.84
C VAL A 81 -2.42 -10.77 -6.42
N ILE A 82 -2.84 -11.52 -5.40
CA ILE A 82 -2.42 -11.28 -4.00
C ILE A 82 -0.90 -11.47 -3.85
N PHE A 83 -0.29 -12.38 -4.61
CA PHE A 83 1.15 -12.56 -4.60
C PHE A 83 1.87 -11.36 -5.22
N ALA A 84 1.31 -10.76 -6.29
CA ALA A 84 1.82 -9.52 -6.87
C ALA A 84 1.84 -8.36 -5.88
N ALA A 85 0.88 -8.28 -4.95
CA ALA A 85 0.89 -7.31 -3.84
C ALA A 85 2.11 -7.49 -2.91
N THR A 86 2.47 -8.75 -2.61
CA THR A 86 3.66 -9.07 -1.81
C THR A 86 4.93 -8.71 -2.56
N LEU A 87 5.02 -9.05 -3.86
CA LEU A 87 6.16 -8.66 -4.70
C LEU A 87 6.31 -7.15 -4.81
N GLY A 88 5.22 -6.41 -5.00
CA GLY A 88 5.21 -4.95 -5.01
C GLY A 88 5.73 -4.37 -3.69
N THR A 89 5.34 -4.96 -2.56
CA THR A 89 5.84 -4.57 -1.24
C THR A 89 7.34 -4.84 -1.09
N LEU A 90 7.83 -6.00 -1.53
CA LEU A 90 9.26 -6.34 -1.51
C LEU A 90 10.10 -5.42 -2.42
N LEU A 91 9.61 -5.15 -3.63
CA LEU A 91 10.24 -4.19 -4.54
C LEU A 91 10.24 -2.79 -3.94
N GLY A 92 9.15 -2.38 -3.30
CA GLY A 92 9.07 -1.14 -2.53
C GLY A 92 10.16 -1.07 -1.48
N ILE A 93 10.30 -2.09 -0.63
CA ILE A 93 11.35 -2.19 0.40
C ILE A 93 12.75 -1.99 -0.19
N LEU A 94 13.05 -2.70 -1.29
CA LEU A 94 14.33 -2.61 -1.98
C LEU A 94 14.61 -1.20 -2.51
N LEU A 95 13.57 -0.50 -2.97
CA LEU A 95 13.67 0.82 -3.60
C LEU A 95 13.63 1.98 -2.59
N ILE A 96 13.32 1.75 -1.31
CA ILE A 96 13.25 2.81 -0.28
C ILE A 96 14.50 3.71 -0.27
N PRO A 97 15.75 3.20 -0.22
CA PRO A 97 16.93 4.05 -0.12
C PRO A 97 17.07 5.00 -1.32
N THR A 98 16.71 4.51 -2.51
CA THR A 98 16.69 5.31 -3.74
C THR A 98 15.57 6.33 -3.67
N PHE A 99 14.35 5.89 -3.36
CA PHE A 99 13.17 6.76 -3.23
C PHE A 99 13.42 7.91 -2.27
N LEU A 100 14.00 7.68 -1.09
CA LEU A 100 14.28 8.73 -0.12
C LEU A 100 15.19 9.84 -0.67
N ARG A 101 16.25 9.49 -1.43
CA ARG A 101 17.12 10.47 -2.08
C ARG A 101 16.39 11.29 -3.13
N LEU A 102 15.54 10.62 -3.93
CA LEU A 102 14.75 11.26 -4.97
C LEU A 102 13.70 12.20 -4.39
N PHE A 103 13.03 11.73 -3.35
CA PHE A 103 12.02 12.46 -2.62
C PHE A 103 12.61 13.70 -1.96
N GLU A 104 13.80 13.62 -1.35
CA GLU A 104 14.48 14.79 -0.76
C GLU A 104 14.72 15.90 -1.79
N VAL A 105 15.18 15.52 -2.99
CA VAL A 105 15.38 16.47 -4.10
C VAL A 105 14.05 17.05 -4.57
N ALA A 106 13.00 16.24 -4.66
CA ALA A 106 11.68 16.71 -5.07
C ALA A 106 11.08 17.70 -4.07
N VAL A 107 11.22 17.45 -2.76
CA VAL A 107 10.75 18.37 -1.70
C VAL A 107 11.48 19.71 -1.79
N LYS A 108 12.81 19.70 -1.95
CA LYS A 108 13.60 20.93 -2.11
C LYS A 108 13.21 21.73 -3.36
N ARG A 109 12.89 21.05 -4.46
CA ARG A 109 12.37 21.73 -5.67
C ARG A 109 10.97 22.28 -5.47
N LEU A 110 10.13 21.61 -4.68
CA LEU A 110 8.80 22.12 -4.38
C LEU A 110 8.85 23.43 -3.59
N GLU A 111 9.79 23.53 -2.65
CA GLU A 111 10.04 24.76 -1.89
C GLU A 111 10.37 25.94 -2.82
N THR A 112 11.12 25.72 -3.89
CA THR A 112 11.53 26.77 -4.84
C THR A 112 10.48 27.08 -5.90
N THR A 113 9.79 26.06 -6.42
CA THR A 113 8.88 26.22 -7.57
C THR A 113 7.45 26.53 -7.15
N GLY A 114 7.06 26.14 -5.93
CA GLY A 114 5.70 26.34 -5.37
C GLY A 114 4.58 25.54 -6.04
N SER A 115 4.80 24.98 -7.25
CA SER A 115 3.79 24.20 -7.99
C SER A 115 4.14 22.71 -8.02
N VAL A 116 3.25 21.91 -7.46
CA VAL A 116 3.43 20.46 -7.37
C VAL A 116 3.22 19.71 -8.70
N PRO A 117 2.26 20.08 -9.57
CA PRO A 117 2.06 19.43 -10.86
C PRO A 117 3.27 19.53 -11.79
N LEU A 118 3.97 20.66 -11.78
CA LEU A 118 5.15 20.90 -12.62
C LEU A 118 6.30 19.95 -12.25
N LEU A 119 6.48 19.65 -10.97
CA LEU A 119 7.49 18.71 -10.48
C LEU A 119 7.21 17.27 -10.90
N VAL A 120 5.95 16.86 -10.94
CA VAL A 120 5.56 15.53 -11.42
C VAL A 120 5.89 15.39 -12.90
N ILE A 121 5.58 16.41 -13.70
CA ILE A 121 5.92 16.45 -15.13
C ILE A 121 7.44 16.40 -15.33
N GLU A 122 8.21 17.18 -14.57
CA GLU A 122 9.68 17.18 -14.62
C GLU A 122 10.30 15.84 -14.17
N ALA A 123 9.73 15.20 -13.15
CA ALA A 123 10.20 13.92 -12.62
C ALA A 123 9.96 12.76 -13.60
N LEU A 124 8.90 12.83 -14.41
CA LEU A 124 8.57 11.84 -15.44
C LEU A 124 9.42 12.00 -16.72
N GLN A 125 10.26 13.03 -16.83
CA GLN A 125 11.18 13.16 -17.97
C GLN A 125 12.26 12.07 -17.94
N ILE A 126 12.37 11.33 -19.06
CA ILE A 126 13.25 10.16 -19.24
C ILE A 126 14.74 10.46 -18.92
N SER A 127 15.19 11.68 -19.21
CA SER A 127 16.55 12.16 -18.89
C SER A 127 16.81 12.23 -17.38
N ASN A 128 15.81 12.65 -16.60
CA ASN A 128 15.88 12.71 -15.15
C ASN A 128 15.81 11.31 -14.55
N VAL A 129 14.92 10.44 -15.04
CA VAL A 129 14.80 9.04 -14.59
C VAL A 129 16.12 8.28 -14.74
N LYS A 130 16.82 8.41 -15.88
CA LYS A 130 18.15 7.79 -16.08
C LYS A 130 19.21 8.33 -15.11
N ARG A 131 19.18 9.63 -14.80
CA ARG A 131 20.11 10.26 -13.85
C ARG A 131 19.83 9.84 -12.40
N MET A 132 18.55 9.64 -12.08
CA MET A 132 18.07 9.14 -10.79
C MET A 132 18.48 7.68 -10.57
N LEU A 133 18.33 6.82 -11.59
CA LEU A 133 18.78 5.43 -11.57
C LEU A 133 20.30 5.30 -11.40
N LYS A 134 21.10 6.17 -12.04
CA LYS A 134 22.56 6.21 -11.84
C LYS A 134 22.98 6.60 -10.42
N ARG A 135 22.09 7.23 -9.64
CA ARG A 135 22.30 7.62 -8.23
C ARG A 135 21.62 6.65 -7.25
N ALA A 136 21.12 5.52 -7.75
CA ALA A 136 20.46 4.50 -6.94
C ALA A 136 21.32 4.13 -5.74
N ALA A 137 20.71 4.21 -4.57
CA ALA A 137 21.36 3.94 -3.31
C ALA A 137 21.34 2.43 -3.07
N ARG A 138 22.51 1.83 -2.78
CA ARG A 138 22.52 0.46 -2.28
C ARG A 138 21.93 0.41 -0.87
N PRO A 139 21.14 -0.62 -0.53
CA PRO A 139 20.63 -0.82 0.82
C PRO A 139 21.81 -0.95 1.78
N ASN A 140 21.88 -0.08 2.80
CA ASN A 140 22.94 -0.10 3.78
C ASN A 140 22.49 -0.88 5.02
N LYS A 141 23.22 -1.94 5.38
CA LYS A 141 22.90 -2.82 6.53
C LYS A 141 22.90 -2.06 7.86
N THR A 142 23.62 -0.95 7.95
CA THR A 142 23.62 -0.04 9.11
C THR A 142 22.27 0.64 9.36
N MET A 143 21.30 0.59 8.41
CA MET A 143 19.93 1.04 8.66
C MET A 143 19.18 0.14 9.65
N LEU A 144 19.59 -1.14 9.75
CA LEU A 144 18.99 -2.14 10.63
C LEU A 144 19.72 -2.25 11.97
N GLU A 145 20.96 -1.78 12.04
CA GLU A 145 21.76 -1.76 13.26
C GLU A 145 21.27 -0.65 14.21
N ARG A 146 21.10 -0.98 15.50
CA ARG A 146 20.67 -0.07 16.59
C ARG A 146 19.20 0.40 16.55
N LEU A 147 18.30 -0.37 15.96
CA LEU A 147 16.87 -0.04 16.00
C LEU A 147 16.26 -0.25 17.40
N ARG A 148 15.61 0.78 17.93
CA ARG A 148 14.95 0.77 19.26
C ARG A 148 13.54 0.16 19.16
N TYR A 149 13.46 -1.12 18.81
CA TYR A 149 12.18 -1.82 18.56
C TYR A 149 11.24 -1.86 19.78
N ARG A 150 11.78 -1.80 21.00
CA ARG A 150 11.00 -1.83 22.26
C ARG A 150 10.09 -0.63 22.44
N GLU A 151 10.40 0.48 21.77
CA GLU A 151 9.68 1.74 21.90
C GLU A 151 8.41 1.81 21.03
N ILE A 152 8.19 0.82 20.15
CA ILE A 152 7.07 0.75 19.24
C ILE A 152 6.02 -0.25 19.76
N PRO A 153 4.75 0.15 19.94
CA PRO A 153 3.73 -0.74 20.49
C PRO A 153 3.49 -1.96 19.60
N LYS A 154 3.65 -3.18 20.12
CA LYS A 154 3.38 -4.42 19.36
C LYS A 154 1.93 -4.49 18.83
N ARG A 155 0.97 -3.94 19.59
CA ARG A 155 -0.43 -3.81 19.19
C ARG A 155 -0.59 -3.02 17.90
N LEU A 156 0.21 -1.96 17.70
CA LEU A 156 0.19 -1.16 16.47
C LEU A 156 0.59 -2.02 15.27
N LEU A 157 1.64 -2.83 15.41
CA LEU A 157 2.15 -3.68 14.33
C LEU A 157 1.14 -4.77 13.96
N LEU A 158 0.52 -5.40 14.96
CA LEU A 158 -0.50 -6.42 14.73
C LEU A 158 -1.72 -5.84 13.99
N ILE A 159 -2.21 -4.68 14.44
CA ILE A 159 -3.33 -3.99 13.77
C ILE A 159 -2.91 -3.59 12.35
N ASN A 160 -1.69 -3.08 12.15
CA ASN A 160 -1.19 -2.72 10.83
C ASN A 160 -1.15 -3.91 9.87
N SER A 161 -0.67 -5.08 10.31
CA SER A 161 -0.69 -6.30 9.50
C SER A 161 -2.12 -6.72 9.15
N LEU A 162 -3.03 -6.72 10.13
CA LEU A 162 -4.42 -7.12 9.91
C LEU A 162 -5.16 -6.17 8.95
N VAL A 163 -5.04 -4.86 9.17
CA VAL A 163 -5.65 -3.84 8.30
C VAL A 163 -5.07 -3.92 6.90
N THR A 164 -3.75 -4.12 6.77
CA THR A 164 -3.11 -4.33 5.47
C THR A 164 -3.65 -5.58 4.77
N GLY A 165 -3.84 -6.68 5.50
CA GLY A 165 -4.44 -7.90 4.95
C GLY A 165 -5.84 -7.65 4.41
N ILE A 166 -6.72 -7.04 5.22
CA ILE A 166 -8.08 -6.67 4.81
C ILE A 166 -8.06 -5.76 3.58
N TYR A 167 -7.19 -4.75 3.56
CA TYR A 167 -7.04 -3.85 2.41
C TYR A 167 -6.59 -4.59 1.14
N THR A 168 -5.65 -5.53 1.28
CA THR A 168 -5.09 -6.30 0.16
C THR A 168 -6.13 -7.22 -0.48
N VAL A 169 -6.97 -7.88 0.33
CA VAL A 169 -7.91 -8.89 -0.18
C VAL A 169 -9.36 -8.42 -0.27
N GLY A 170 -9.73 -7.30 0.35
CA GLY A 170 -11.14 -6.94 0.55
C GLY A 170 -11.94 -6.86 -0.74
N VAL A 171 -11.39 -6.17 -1.75
CA VAL A 171 -12.03 -6.06 -3.08
C VAL A 171 -12.04 -7.41 -3.80
N LEU A 172 -10.93 -8.15 -3.75
CA LEU A 172 -10.82 -9.47 -4.37
C LEU A 172 -11.81 -10.48 -3.75
N ALA A 173 -11.91 -10.51 -2.42
CA ALA A 173 -12.80 -11.39 -1.67
C ALA A 173 -14.28 -11.06 -1.91
N ALA A 174 -14.64 -9.78 -1.96
CA ALA A 174 -16.00 -9.37 -2.31
C ALA A 174 -16.39 -9.77 -3.72
N ASN A 175 -15.50 -9.57 -4.70
CA ASN A 175 -15.75 -10.02 -6.08
C ASN A 175 -15.83 -11.55 -6.17
N TYR A 176 -14.89 -12.27 -5.55
CA TYR A 176 -14.88 -13.74 -5.53
C TYR A 176 -16.13 -14.33 -4.85
N SER A 177 -16.67 -13.65 -3.82
CA SER A 177 -17.89 -14.11 -3.13
C SER A 177 -19.11 -14.23 -4.06
N ALA A 178 -19.12 -13.54 -5.20
CA ALA A 178 -20.16 -13.68 -6.22
C ALA A 178 -20.26 -15.11 -6.81
N LEU A 179 -19.18 -15.89 -6.77
CA LEU A 179 -19.17 -17.31 -7.17
C LEU A 179 -19.83 -18.21 -6.12
N LEU A 180 -19.96 -17.73 -4.88
CA LEU A 180 -20.43 -18.52 -3.73
C LEU A 180 -21.89 -18.25 -3.35
N VAL A 181 -22.55 -17.31 -4.04
CA VAL A 181 -23.92 -16.88 -3.74
C VAL A 181 -24.85 -17.12 -4.92
N ALA A 182 -26.16 -17.17 -4.64
CA ALA A 182 -27.18 -17.25 -5.69
C ALA A 182 -27.15 -16.02 -6.61
N GLU A 183 -27.59 -16.20 -7.85
CA GLU A 183 -27.48 -15.20 -8.92
C GLU A 183 -28.06 -13.83 -8.54
N GLN A 184 -29.20 -13.81 -7.87
CA GLN A 184 -29.87 -12.60 -7.42
C GLN A 184 -29.07 -11.77 -6.39
N TYR A 185 -28.08 -12.37 -5.71
CA TYR A 185 -27.28 -11.70 -4.69
C TYR A 185 -25.88 -11.31 -5.15
N ARG A 186 -25.46 -11.70 -6.35
CA ARG A 186 -24.08 -11.46 -6.85
C ARG A 186 -23.69 -9.99 -6.83
N ILE A 187 -24.57 -9.11 -7.31
CA ILE A 187 -24.32 -7.66 -7.34
C ILE A 187 -24.14 -7.10 -5.92
N ALA A 188 -24.99 -7.54 -4.99
CA ALA A 188 -24.90 -7.11 -3.59
C ALA A 188 -23.61 -7.59 -2.92
N ALA A 189 -23.21 -8.85 -3.19
CA ALA A 189 -21.97 -9.43 -2.69
C ALA A 189 -20.72 -8.69 -3.20
N VAL A 190 -20.66 -8.36 -4.50
CA VAL A 190 -19.59 -7.51 -5.06
C VAL A 190 -19.61 -6.10 -4.45
N GLY A 191 -20.80 -5.54 -4.22
CA GLY A 191 -21.00 -4.23 -3.59
C GLY A 191 -20.41 -4.12 -2.17
N SER A 192 -20.25 -5.24 -1.45
CA SER A 192 -19.59 -5.28 -0.14
C SER A 192 -18.13 -4.77 -0.17
N SER A 193 -17.47 -4.77 -1.33
CA SER A 193 -16.11 -4.25 -1.49
C SER A 193 -15.95 -2.81 -0.98
N GLY A 194 -16.93 -1.94 -1.25
CA GLY A 194 -16.93 -0.55 -0.79
C GLY A 194 -17.02 -0.44 0.74
N MET A 195 -17.87 -1.26 1.36
CA MET A 195 -18.00 -1.34 2.82
C MET A 195 -16.70 -1.81 3.47
N ILE A 196 -16.07 -2.86 2.92
CA ILE A 196 -14.81 -3.40 3.45
C ILE A 196 -13.69 -2.36 3.35
N ASN A 197 -13.60 -1.62 2.24
CA ASN A 197 -12.63 -0.54 2.07
C ASN A 197 -12.87 0.61 3.06
N GLY A 198 -14.13 1.00 3.24
CA GLY A 198 -14.53 1.98 4.26
C GLY A 198 -14.10 1.56 5.67
N LEU A 199 -14.36 0.30 6.04
CA LEU A 199 -13.94 -0.25 7.34
C LEU A 199 -12.41 -0.26 7.49
N ALA A 200 -11.67 -0.71 6.46
CA ALA A 200 -10.21 -0.72 6.49
C ALA A 200 -9.65 0.70 6.66
N THR A 201 -10.24 1.68 5.98
CA THR A 201 -9.88 3.11 6.10
C THR A 201 -10.13 3.63 7.50
N ILE A 202 -11.28 3.32 8.11
CA ILE A 202 -11.59 3.70 9.49
C ILE A 202 -10.56 3.09 10.47
N LEU A 203 -10.24 1.81 10.32
CA LEU A 203 -9.26 1.14 11.18
C LEU A 203 -7.87 1.77 11.07
N LEU A 204 -7.43 2.12 9.85
CA LEU A 204 -6.18 2.84 9.61
C LEU A 204 -6.17 4.20 10.32
N THR A 205 -7.20 5.02 10.09
CA THR A 205 -7.31 6.37 10.63
C THR A 205 -7.42 6.40 12.15
N LEU A 206 -8.10 5.42 12.77
CA LEU A 206 -8.29 5.41 14.23
C LEU A 206 -7.11 4.81 14.99
N PHE A 207 -6.49 3.76 14.46
CA PHE A 207 -5.52 2.98 15.23
C PHE A 207 -4.06 3.18 14.80
N ILE A 208 -3.82 3.52 13.53
CA ILE A 208 -2.47 3.52 12.95
C ILE A 208 -1.95 4.95 12.79
N ASP A 209 -2.76 5.84 12.19
CA ASP A 209 -2.35 7.22 11.89
C ASP A 209 -2.00 8.03 13.13
N PRO A 210 -2.83 8.06 14.22
CA PRO A 210 -2.55 8.89 15.38
C PRO A 210 -1.28 8.45 16.11
N LYS A 211 -1.05 7.14 16.22
CA LYS A 211 0.15 6.58 16.87
C LYS A 211 1.40 6.91 16.07
N SER A 212 1.32 6.81 14.75
CA SER A 212 2.44 7.16 13.87
C SER A 212 2.72 8.67 13.88
N ALA A 213 1.68 9.50 13.92
CA ALA A 213 1.79 10.96 13.98
C ALA A 213 2.45 11.43 15.28
N VAL A 214 2.04 10.91 16.44
CA VAL A 214 2.63 11.29 17.74
C VAL A 214 4.14 11.02 17.78
N ILE A 215 4.59 9.85 17.33
CA ILE A 215 6.02 9.50 17.31
C ILE A 215 6.80 10.43 16.36
N THR A 216 6.20 10.75 15.21
CA THR A 216 6.80 11.64 14.20
C THR A 216 6.89 13.08 14.71
N ASP A 217 5.84 13.59 15.35
CA ASP A 217 5.76 14.96 15.87
C ASP A 217 6.71 15.16 17.07
N GLN A 218 6.77 14.20 17.99
CA GLN A 218 7.76 14.22 19.08
C GLN A 218 9.20 14.28 18.55
N ALA A 219 9.48 13.58 17.44
CA ALA A 219 10.81 13.62 16.83
C ALA A 219 11.10 14.94 16.10
N LEU A 220 10.08 15.57 15.50
CA LEU A 220 10.21 16.91 14.92
C LEU A 220 10.51 17.98 15.97
N ARG A 221 9.91 17.86 17.16
CA ARG A 221 10.14 18.78 18.30
C ARG A 221 11.47 18.54 19.02
N GLY A 222 12.15 17.44 18.74
CA GLY A 222 13.38 17.04 19.44
C GLY A 222 13.15 16.27 20.74
N ASP A 223 11.89 16.05 21.14
CA ASP A 223 11.51 15.28 22.34
C ASP A 223 11.83 13.78 22.21
N ARG A 224 12.05 13.32 20.98
CA ARG A 224 12.30 11.91 20.66
C ARG A 224 13.40 11.77 19.61
N PRO A 225 14.30 10.79 19.73
CA PRO A 225 15.37 10.62 18.75
C PRO A 225 14.82 10.15 17.39
N TYR A 226 15.44 10.63 16.31
CA TYR A 226 15.16 10.20 14.94
C TYR A 226 15.20 8.67 14.74
N GLY A 227 16.03 7.97 15.52
CA GLY A 227 16.12 6.51 15.51
C GLY A 227 14.79 5.80 15.81
N ASP A 228 13.90 6.41 16.59
CA ASP A 228 12.60 5.84 16.92
C ASP A 228 11.63 5.96 15.73
N VAL A 229 11.69 7.05 14.96
CA VAL A 229 10.93 7.19 13.70
C VAL A 229 11.42 6.17 12.68
N LYS A 230 12.75 5.96 12.61
CA LYS A 230 13.33 4.90 11.78
C LYS A 230 12.81 3.51 12.16
N ALA A 231 12.81 3.19 13.44
CA ALA A 231 12.28 1.92 13.95
C ALA A 231 10.78 1.76 13.65
N LEU A 232 9.98 2.81 13.87
CA LEU A 232 8.55 2.83 13.54
C LEU A 232 8.33 2.48 12.06
N VAL A 233 8.97 3.20 11.15
CA VAL A 233 8.78 3.02 9.70
C VAL A 233 9.19 1.62 9.27
N ILE A 234 10.33 1.13 9.73
CA ILE A 234 10.80 -0.23 9.37
C ILE A 234 9.82 -1.29 9.89
N LEU A 235 9.36 -1.17 11.13
CA LEU A 235 8.41 -2.12 11.71
C LEU A 235 7.02 -2.05 11.06
N LEU A 236 6.56 -0.86 10.66
CA LEU A 236 5.31 -0.70 9.91
C LEU A 236 5.40 -1.33 8.52
N ILE A 237 6.54 -1.19 7.84
CA ILE A 237 6.77 -1.82 6.54
C ILE A 237 6.89 -3.35 6.67
N ALA A 238 7.58 -3.83 7.71
CA ALA A 238 7.65 -5.26 8.01
C ALA A 238 6.26 -5.85 8.32
N SER A 239 5.45 -5.15 9.13
CA SER A 239 4.08 -5.56 9.40
C SER A 239 3.17 -5.44 8.18
N LYS A 240 3.38 -4.48 7.27
CA LYS A 240 2.70 -4.44 5.96
C LYS A 240 3.01 -5.68 5.14
N LEU A 241 4.28 -6.08 5.04
CA LEU A 241 4.69 -7.30 4.33
C LEU A 241 4.05 -8.55 4.93
N VAL A 242 4.01 -8.66 6.26
CA VAL A 242 3.26 -9.72 6.95
C VAL A 242 1.78 -9.66 6.57
N GLY A 243 1.18 -8.47 6.52
CA GLY A 243 -0.20 -8.28 6.12
C GLY A 243 -0.51 -8.74 4.69
N THR A 244 0.35 -8.46 3.72
CA THR A 244 0.16 -8.93 2.33
C THR A 244 0.27 -10.45 2.23
N LEU A 245 1.19 -11.05 3.00
CA LEU A 245 1.31 -12.51 3.10
C LEU A 245 0.10 -13.14 3.78
N LEU A 246 -0.40 -12.53 4.87
CA LEU A 246 -1.65 -12.94 5.52
C LEU A 246 -2.82 -12.90 4.54
N GLY A 247 -2.80 -11.98 3.57
CA GLY A 247 -3.73 -11.93 2.44
C GLY A 247 -3.97 -13.29 1.78
N GLN A 248 -2.91 -14.08 1.55
CA GLN A 248 -3.02 -15.41 0.94
C GLN A 248 -3.87 -16.39 1.75
N VAL A 249 -3.83 -16.26 3.08
CA VAL A 249 -4.54 -17.14 3.99
C VAL A 249 -5.96 -16.64 4.24
N ILE A 250 -6.13 -15.33 4.46
CA ILE A 250 -7.41 -14.73 4.84
C ILE A 250 -8.37 -14.54 3.66
N PHE A 251 -7.88 -14.54 2.42
CA PHE A 251 -8.69 -14.29 1.22
C PHE A 251 -9.94 -15.19 1.13
N LEU A 252 -9.77 -16.52 1.17
CA LEU A 252 -10.88 -17.45 1.00
C LEU A 252 -11.85 -17.42 2.20
N PRO A 253 -11.40 -17.41 3.47
CA PRO A 253 -12.27 -17.17 4.61
C PRO A 253 -13.05 -15.86 4.50
N ALA A 254 -12.41 -14.77 4.08
CA ALA A 254 -13.07 -13.48 3.90
C ALA A 254 -14.16 -13.56 2.83
N ALA A 255 -13.91 -14.20 1.69
CA ALA A 255 -14.92 -14.36 0.64
C ALA A 255 -16.13 -15.17 1.13
N ARG A 256 -15.91 -16.24 1.90
CA ARG A 256 -16.99 -17.04 2.51
C ARG A 256 -17.78 -16.25 3.55
N ILE A 257 -17.11 -15.47 4.38
CA ILE A 257 -17.78 -14.58 5.35
C ILE A 257 -18.68 -13.60 4.61
N ILE A 258 -18.20 -12.99 3.52
CA ILE A 258 -19.01 -12.07 2.70
C ILE A 258 -20.22 -12.82 2.13
N ALA A 259 -20.02 -14.01 1.54
CA ALA A 259 -21.10 -14.82 0.99
C ALA A 259 -22.17 -15.20 2.02
N SER A 260 -21.78 -15.48 3.27
CA SER A 260 -22.71 -15.86 4.34
C SER A 260 -23.74 -14.76 4.68
N PHE A 261 -23.42 -13.48 4.44
CA PHE A 261 -24.39 -12.39 4.61
C PHE A 261 -25.51 -12.40 3.57
N TYR A 262 -25.34 -13.16 2.48
CA TYR A 262 -26.27 -13.24 1.36
C TYR A 262 -26.86 -14.64 1.20
N GLY A 263 -26.85 -15.44 2.29
CA GLY A 263 -27.42 -16.78 2.30
C GLY A 263 -26.52 -17.88 1.72
N GLY A 264 -25.20 -17.65 1.70
CA GLY A 264 -24.19 -18.66 1.37
C GLY A 264 -24.01 -19.73 2.45
#